data_AF-A0A8C2TFQ2-F1
#
_entry.id   AF-A0A8C2TFQ2-F1
#
_cell.length_a   1.000
_cell.length_b   1.000
_cell.length_c   1.000
_cell.angle_alpha   90.00
_cell.angle_beta   90.00
_cell.angle_gamma   90.00
#
_symmetry.space_group_name_H-M   'P 1'
#
loop_
_entity.id
_entity.type
_entity.pdbx_description
1 polymer ?
#
loop_
_entity_poly.entity_id
_entity_poly.type
_entity_poly.pdbx_seq_one_letter_code
_entity_poly.pdbx_strand_id
1 'polypeptide(L)'
;MAPGSHLPNPVVLSGTETPLLNNPTLPMGSRARFGPFGSVLMPEPRHDELSLPAPLCAGICHRATSPDPPELRPGHGEQDGNERPWYIRTIEEKDACLKTLVEEIDRLTKYKAECAQKDVVINNLLREVQSLKKQLELLKDSADTGMHTKQGSSSEEGTDVLNEESSPEATAEQAEAENQALLAQLTAIQEAHKELCAELQRAEDDYNMATGAMCSLQRQLEIQASQLRSAKSENEKLQKEIRGRDNQLQAMSDKFGSLREEWKHEEMMAAMEKENFSLRQVVKEQEFKLNKQLELINALQSTAWQLQAEALTNQYHIQKQQSAQEEMQSKAEAMQHTELQTRVALERVTSKFERFRSKIIQATFSTAGIKAPQAELTDEEVLEAMQKIINERMEFHQMLKQKGVKVPSLTTIETVTSSSNNSKGKR
;
A
#
# COMPACT_ATOMS: atom_id res chain seq x y z
N MET A 1 -28.12 35.92 -62.95
CA MET A 1 -27.12 36.98 -62.68
C MET A 1 -26.31 36.55 -61.47
N ALA A 2 -24.99 36.62 -61.55
CA ALA A 2 -24.01 36.36 -60.47
C ALA A 2 -23.41 37.74 -60.04
N PRO A 3 -22.34 37.88 -59.22
CA PRO A 3 -21.44 36.86 -58.63
C PRO A 3 -20.98 37.14 -57.16
N GLY A 4 -19.97 36.39 -56.68
CA GLY A 4 -19.24 36.60 -55.41
C GLY A 4 -19.37 35.43 -54.42
N SER A 5 -18.67 34.28 -54.48
CA SER A 5 -17.30 33.92 -54.88
C SER A 5 -16.18 34.56 -54.04
N HIS A 6 -15.64 33.81 -53.05
CA HIS A 6 -14.20 33.60 -52.87
C HIS A 6 -13.86 32.52 -51.80
N LEU A 7 -13.26 31.42 -52.25
CA LEU A 7 -12.22 30.67 -51.53
C LEU A 7 -10.89 30.93 -52.26
N PRO A 8 -9.73 30.76 -51.59
CA PRO A 8 -8.84 29.69 -52.06
C PRO A 8 -8.00 28.99 -50.97
N ASN A 9 -8.11 27.66 -50.92
CA ASN A 9 -7.05 26.65 -51.16
C ASN A 9 -5.66 26.67 -50.43
N PRO A 10 -4.94 25.52 -50.42
CA PRO A 10 -4.12 25.08 -49.28
C PRO A 10 -2.61 25.22 -49.47
N VAL A 11 -1.85 24.93 -48.39
CA VAL A 11 -0.38 24.84 -48.39
C VAL A 11 0.08 23.38 -48.21
N VAL A 12 1.12 23.01 -48.97
CA VAL A 12 1.67 21.65 -49.08
C VAL A 12 3.00 21.51 -48.31
N LEU A 13 3.33 20.26 -47.98
CA LEU A 13 4.47 19.76 -47.20
C LEU A 13 5.88 20.14 -47.71
N SER A 14 6.77 20.50 -46.78
CA SER A 14 8.19 20.06 -46.66
C SER A 14 8.76 20.66 -45.35
N GLY A 15 9.75 20.10 -44.66
CA GLY A 15 10.51 18.86 -44.88
C GLY A 15 12.03 19.09 -44.82
N THR A 16 12.63 19.20 -43.62
CA THR A 16 14.09 19.16 -43.33
C THR A 16 14.27 19.04 -41.80
N GLU A 17 14.85 17.96 -41.28
CA GLU A 17 16.27 17.77 -40.93
C GLU A 17 16.69 18.23 -39.52
N THR A 18 17.20 17.26 -38.74
CA THR A 18 17.82 17.42 -37.41
C THR A 18 19.27 17.88 -37.48
N PRO A 19 19.75 18.62 -36.47
CA PRO A 19 21.13 18.46 -35.99
C PRO A 19 21.23 18.08 -34.50
N LEU A 20 22.36 17.45 -34.16
CA LEU A 20 22.76 17.00 -32.83
C LEU A 20 23.47 18.10 -32.00
N LEU A 21 23.82 17.78 -30.74
CA LEU A 21 24.70 18.48 -29.77
C LEU A 21 24.05 19.66 -29.03
N ASN A 22 23.96 19.72 -27.69
CA ASN A 22 25.01 19.45 -26.67
C ASN A 22 24.45 19.15 -25.26
N ASN A 23 25.24 18.45 -24.43
CA ASN A 23 25.05 18.30 -22.97
C ASN A 23 25.51 19.58 -22.20
N PRO A 24 25.24 19.67 -20.88
CA PRO A 24 26.30 19.26 -19.96
C PRO A 24 25.85 18.44 -18.73
N THR A 25 26.65 17.42 -18.43
CA THR A 25 26.58 16.59 -17.22
C THR A 25 27.10 17.36 -15.99
N LEU A 26 26.49 17.18 -14.81
CA LEU A 26 27.01 17.66 -13.52
C LEU A 26 27.68 16.53 -12.70
N PRO A 27 28.59 16.85 -11.77
CA PRO A 27 29.81 16.06 -11.61
C PRO A 27 29.82 14.99 -10.51
N MET A 28 30.70 14.01 -10.70
CA MET A 28 31.20 13.10 -9.67
C MET A 28 31.93 13.85 -8.55
N GLY A 29 31.58 13.56 -7.29
CA GLY A 29 32.33 14.00 -6.10
C GLY A 29 33.62 13.19 -5.91
N SER A 30 34.69 13.87 -5.48
CA SER A 30 36.05 13.31 -5.48
C SER A 30 36.38 12.37 -4.31
N ARG A 31 37.17 11.35 -4.64
CA ARG A 31 37.73 10.32 -3.77
C ARG A 31 38.87 10.86 -2.90
N ALA A 32 38.70 10.87 -1.58
CA ALA A 32 39.82 11.05 -0.63
C ALA A 32 40.58 9.73 -0.43
N ARG A 33 41.91 9.81 -0.26
CA ARG A 33 42.82 8.68 -0.06
C ARG A 33 43.25 8.61 1.41
N PHE A 34 43.10 7.46 2.05
CA PHE A 34 43.96 7.03 3.17
C PHE A 34 44.24 5.52 3.05
N GLY A 35 45.36 5.09 3.64
CA GLY A 35 46.07 3.85 3.29
C GLY A 35 45.59 2.55 3.96
N PRO A 36 46.28 1.44 3.68
CA PRO A 36 45.84 0.10 4.08
C PRO A 36 46.36 -0.30 5.47
N PHE A 37 45.48 -0.89 6.28
CA PHE A 37 45.87 -1.78 7.36
C PHE A 37 45.19 -3.14 7.16
N GLY A 38 45.99 -4.18 7.00
CA GLY A 38 45.50 -5.55 6.90
C GLY A 38 44.89 -6.00 8.22
N SER A 39 43.74 -6.66 8.16
CA SER A 39 43.15 -7.38 9.30
C SER A 39 43.03 -8.85 8.92
N VAL A 40 43.65 -9.70 9.74
CA VAL A 40 43.83 -11.13 9.52
C VAL A 40 42.49 -11.86 9.68
N LEU A 41 42.20 -12.83 8.79
CA LEU A 41 41.11 -13.79 9.00
C LEU A 41 41.34 -14.55 10.32
N MET A 42 40.36 -14.56 11.20
CA MET A 42 40.25 -15.53 12.29
C MET A 42 39.00 -16.40 12.09
N PRO A 43 39.03 -17.71 12.41
CA PRO A 43 37.98 -18.63 12.03
C PRO A 43 36.80 -18.64 13.00
N GLU A 44 35.62 -19.06 12.52
CA GLU A 44 34.48 -19.37 13.36
C GLU A 44 34.79 -20.47 14.40
N PRO A 45 34.33 -20.35 15.66
CA PRO A 45 34.29 -21.47 16.58
C PRO A 45 33.12 -22.40 16.23
N ARG A 46 33.44 -23.68 16.04
CA ARG A 46 32.42 -24.74 15.92
C ARG A 46 31.74 -24.95 17.27
N HIS A 47 30.42 -25.02 17.28
CA HIS A 47 29.64 -25.43 18.44
C HIS A 47 28.98 -26.79 18.16
N ASP A 48 29.64 -27.85 18.61
CA ASP A 48 29.04 -29.17 18.82
C ASP A 48 29.31 -29.60 20.29
N GLU A 49 28.41 -30.43 20.81
CA GLU A 49 28.46 -31.12 22.11
C GLU A 49 28.50 -30.28 23.41
N LEU A 50 27.30 -29.90 23.87
CA LEU A 50 26.92 -30.12 25.27
C LEU A 50 25.46 -30.62 25.36
N SER A 51 25.27 -31.93 25.24
CA SER A 51 24.03 -32.61 25.65
C SER A 51 24.04 -32.84 27.15
N LEU A 52 22.99 -32.43 27.87
CA LEU A 52 22.48 -33.00 29.15
C LEU A 52 21.19 -32.22 29.58
N PRO A 53 20.35 -32.75 30.48
CA PRO A 53 19.09 -33.36 30.10
C PRO A 53 17.85 -32.45 30.25
N ALA A 54 16.76 -32.82 29.58
CA ALA A 54 15.49 -32.11 29.62
C ALA A 54 14.79 -32.21 30.99
N PRO A 55 14.21 -31.11 31.51
CA PRO A 55 13.28 -31.17 32.64
C PRO A 55 11.91 -31.70 32.19
N LEU A 56 11.33 -32.59 33.00
CA LEU A 56 9.98 -33.13 32.79
C LEU A 56 8.91 -32.05 33.03
N CYS A 57 8.47 -31.37 31.96
CA CYS A 57 7.22 -30.59 31.99
C CYS A 57 6.03 -31.47 31.60
N ALA A 58 5.34 -32.01 32.60
CA ALA A 58 3.98 -32.50 32.44
C ALA A 58 3.04 -31.28 32.31
N GLY A 59 2.77 -30.86 31.08
CA GLY A 59 1.87 -29.75 30.76
C GLY A 59 1.28 -29.97 29.37
N ILE A 60 -0.05 -30.07 29.28
CA ILE A 60 -0.76 -30.45 28.06
C ILE A 60 -0.79 -29.25 27.10
N CYS A 61 0.23 -29.14 26.25
CA CYS A 61 0.26 -28.20 25.14
C CYS A 61 0.32 -28.99 23.84
N HIS A 62 -0.83 -29.19 23.19
CA HIS A 62 -0.86 -29.78 21.85
C HIS A 62 -0.16 -28.86 20.87
N ARG A 63 0.99 -29.31 20.38
CA ARG A 63 1.77 -28.67 19.33
C ARG A 63 0.91 -28.59 18.06
N ALA A 64 0.53 -27.38 17.66
CA ALA A 64 -0.19 -27.15 16.42
C ALA A 64 0.75 -27.41 15.23
N THR A 65 0.76 -28.65 14.75
CA THR A 65 1.35 -28.98 13.45
C THR A 65 0.50 -28.31 12.37
N SER A 66 1.11 -27.44 11.57
CA SER A 66 0.44 -26.83 10.42
C SER A 66 0.01 -27.93 9.44
N PRO A 67 -1.27 -28.02 9.03
CA PRO A 67 -1.66 -28.89 7.94
C PRO A 67 -1.24 -28.24 6.62
N ASP A 68 -0.35 -28.90 5.88
CA ASP A 68 -0.10 -28.58 4.47
C ASP A 68 -1.41 -28.74 3.65
N PRO A 69 -1.61 -27.95 2.58
CA PRO A 69 -2.81 -28.03 1.77
C PRO A 69 -2.90 -29.40 1.08
N PRO A 70 -4.06 -30.08 1.09
CA PRO A 70 -4.18 -31.43 0.53
C PRO A 70 -4.05 -31.41 -0.99
N GLU A 71 -3.02 -32.08 -1.52
CA GLU A 71 -2.96 -32.44 -2.93
C GLU A 71 -4.16 -33.32 -3.31
N LEU A 72 -4.75 -33.03 -4.47
CA LEU A 72 -5.92 -33.74 -4.97
C LEU A 72 -5.58 -35.19 -5.36
N ARG A 73 -6.08 -36.16 -4.59
CA ARG A 73 -6.34 -37.52 -5.10
C ARG A 73 -7.75 -37.99 -4.74
N PRO A 74 -8.52 -38.53 -5.71
CA PRO A 74 -9.84 -39.09 -5.46
C PRO A 74 -9.73 -40.59 -5.10
N GLY A 75 -10.55 -41.06 -4.17
CA GLY A 75 -10.73 -42.50 -3.96
C GLY A 75 -11.37 -42.90 -2.64
N HIS A 76 -12.59 -43.42 -2.75
CA HIS A 76 -13.33 -44.19 -1.73
C HIS A 76 -13.82 -43.39 -0.50
N GLY A 77 -15.11 -43.53 -0.23
CA GLY A 77 -15.76 -42.93 0.93
C GLY A 77 -16.34 -44.00 1.85
N GLU A 78 -16.66 -43.59 3.07
CA GLU A 78 -17.55 -44.29 3.98
C GLU A 78 -18.58 -43.28 4.49
N GLN A 79 -19.81 -43.74 4.70
CA GLN A 79 -20.89 -42.93 5.22
C GLN A 79 -20.82 -42.94 6.75
N ASP A 80 -20.40 -41.83 7.37
CA ASP A 80 -20.77 -41.55 8.76
C ASP A 80 -21.66 -40.30 8.83
N GLY A 81 -22.90 -40.51 9.25
CA GLY A 81 -24.02 -39.57 9.11
C GLY A 81 -24.03 -38.42 10.12
N ASN A 82 -22.88 -38.02 10.65
CA ASN A 82 -22.77 -36.92 11.62
C ASN A 82 -21.44 -36.14 11.53
N GLU A 83 -20.76 -36.17 10.39
CA GLU A 83 -19.55 -35.38 10.18
C GLU A 83 -19.89 -33.89 10.00
N ARG A 84 -20.04 -33.19 11.15
CA ARG A 84 -20.10 -31.73 11.19
C ARG A 84 -18.90 -31.18 10.41
N PRO A 85 -19.11 -30.28 9.42
CA PRO A 85 -18.02 -29.71 8.64
C PRO A 85 -16.90 -29.17 9.52
N TRP A 86 -15.65 -29.45 9.14
CA TRP A 86 -14.45 -29.17 9.94
C TRP A 86 -14.40 -27.73 10.49
N TYR A 87 -14.88 -26.75 9.72
CA TYR A 87 -14.92 -25.35 10.12
C TYR A 87 -15.83 -25.10 11.34
N ILE A 88 -16.91 -25.87 11.52
CA ILE A 88 -17.79 -25.77 12.70
C ILE A 88 -17.03 -26.22 13.94
N ARG A 89 -16.31 -27.36 13.87
CA ARG A 89 -15.47 -27.83 14.98
C ARG A 89 -14.40 -26.80 15.35
N THR A 90 -13.73 -26.21 14.34
CA THR A 90 -12.75 -25.15 14.58
C THR A 90 -13.38 -23.90 15.21
N ILE A 91 -14.60 -23.52 14.84
CA ILE A 91 -15.32 -22.41 15.48
C ILE A 91 -15.65 -22.74 16.94
N GLU A 92 -16.20 -23.93 17.23
CA GLU A 92 -16.54 -24.36 18.60
C GLU A 92 -15.29 -24.43 19.51
N GLU A 93 -14.13 -24.88 18.98
CA GLU A 93 -12.83 -24.85 19.67
C GLU A 93 -12.35 -23.41 19.95
N LYS A 94 -12.56 -22.48 19.02
CA LYS A 94 -12.20 -21.07 19.18
C LYS A 94 -13.11 -20.36 20.18
N ASP A 95 -14.42 -20.63 20.15
CA ASP A 95 -15.37 -20.09 21.12
C ASP A 95 -15.10 -20.59 22.55
N ALA A 96 -14.73 -21.88 22.70
CA ALA A 96 -14.30 -22.42 23.99
C ALA A 96 -13.02 -21.74 24.51
N CYS A 97 -12.06 -21.48 23.62
CA CYS A 97 -10.82 -20.75 23.96
C CYS A 97 -11.07 -19.26 24.30
N LEU A 98 -11.98 -18.60 23.57
CA LEU A 98 -12.39 -17.22 23.89
C LEU A 98 -13.06 -17.15 25.26
N LYS A 99 -13.89 -18.14 25.62
CA LYS A 99 -14.52 -18.20 26.94
C LYS A 99 -13.51 -18.29 28.08
N THR A 100 -12.50 -19.15 27.97
CA THR A 100 -11.47 -19.26 29.03
C THR A 100 -10.58 -18.02 29.11
N LEU A 101 -10.33 -17.33 27.98
CA LEU A 101 -9.63 -16.04 27.98
C LEU A 101 -10.45 -14.93 28.67
N VAL A 102 -11.77 -14.89 28.49
CA VAL A 102 -12.64 -13.95 29.22
C VAL A 102 -12.62 -14.23 30.73
N GLU A 103 -12.71 -15.50 31.14
CA GLU A 103 -12.62 -15.90 32.56
C GLU A 103 -11.28 -15.50 33.20
N GLU A 104 -10.16 -15.60 32.47
CA GLU A 104 -8.85 -15.15 32.97
C GLU A 104 -8.71 -13.61 32.95
N ILE A 105 -9.33 -12.88 32.01
CA ILE A 105 -9.41 -11.40 32.06
C ILE A 105 -10.16 -10.93 33.31
N ASP A 106 -11.28 -11.57 33.66
CA ASP A 106 -12.03 -11.27 34.89
C ASP A 106 -11.21 -11.56 36.14
N ARG A 107 -10.40 -12.63 36.13
CA ARG A 107 -9.48 -12.98 37.21
C ARG A 107 -8.34 -11.96 37.34
N LEU A 108 -7.69 -11.59 36.25
CA LEU A 108 -6.65 -10.56 36.21
C LEU A 108 -7.17 -9.19 36.66
N THR A 109 -8.42 -8.87 36.35
CA THR A 109 -9.09 -7.64 36.80
C THR A 109 -9.24 -7.60 38.33
N LYS A 110 -9.55 -8.75 38.96
CA LYS A 110 -9.57 -8.87 40.44
C LYS A 110 -8.17 -8.66 41.04
N TYR A 111 -7.14 -9.30 40.51
CA TYR A 111 -5.77 -9.10 40.98
C TYR A 111 -5.29 -7.65 40.79
N LYS A 112 -5.67 -6.98 39.70
CA LYS A 112 -5.36 -5.55 39.48
C LYS A 112 -5.97 -4.65 40.55
N ALA A 113 -7.21 -4.92 40.98
CA ALA A 113 -7.85 -4.20 42.07
C ALA A 113 -7.16 -4.48 43.43
N GLU A 114 -6.76 -5.72 43.68
CA GLU A 114 -6.02 -6.10 44.89
C GLU A 114 -4.64 -5.43 44.95
N CYS A 115 -3.91 -5.35 43.84
CA CYS A 115 -2.64 -4.61 43.75
C CYS A 115 -2.85 -3.13 44.07
N ALA A 116 -3.85 -2.48 43.47
CA ALA A 116 -4.16 -1.07 43.76
C ALA A 116 -4.51 -0.84 45.25
N GLN A 117 -5.20 -1.78 45.89
CA GLN A 117 -5.46 -1.73 47.34
C GLN A 117 -4.16 -1.88 48.15
N LYS A 118 -3.28 -2.81 47.77
CA LYS A 118 -1.97 -3.01 48.42
C LYS A 118 -1.07 -1.77 48.26
N ASP A 119 -1.09 -1.11 47.11
CA ASP A 119 -0.34 0.13 46.88
C ASP A 119 -0.81 1.26 47.82
N VAL A 120 -2.12 1.38 48.08
CA VAL A 120 -2.65 2.34 49.07
C VAL A 120 -2.15 2.01 50.49
N VAL A 121 -2.11 0.73 50.87
CA VAL A 121 -1.58 0.30 52.18
C VAL A 121 -0.08 0.59 52.29
N ILE A 122 0.72 0.28 51.26
CA ILE A 122 2.16 0.58 51.21
C ILE A 122 2.40 2.08 51.37
N ASN A 123 1.66 2.93 50.64
CA ASN A 123 1.77 4.39 50.76
C ASN A 123 1.42 4.91 52.17
N ASN A 124 0.47 4.29 52.87
CA ASN A 124 0.16 4.63 54.26
C ASN A 124 1.28 4.21 55.22
N LEU A 125 1.81 3.00 55.10
CA LEU A 125 2.93 2.52 55.91
C LEU A 125 4.21 3.34 55.68
N LEU A 126 4.51 3.72 54.44
CA LEU A 126 5.63 4.62 54.12
C LEU A 126 5.48 5.99 54.79
N ARG A 127 4.26 6.54 54.85
CA ARG A 127 3.98 7.81 55.55
C ARG A 127 4.17 7.68 57.06
N GLU A 128 3.76 6.56 57.64
CA GLU A 128 3.94 6.26 59.06
C GLU A 128 5.43 6.10 59.42
N VAL A 129 6.20 5.33 58.65
CA VAL A 129 7.65 5.19 58.80
C VAL A 129 8.36 6.55 58.71
N GLN A 130 7.96 7.42 57.78
CA GLN A 130 8.49 8.79 57.71
C GLN A 130 8.14 9.64 58.93
N SER A 131 6.94 9.47 59.51
CA SER A 131 6.52 10.15 60.74
C SER A 131 7.33 9.68 61.95
N LEU A 132 7.47 8.37 62.13
CA LEU A 132 8.27 7.78 63.21
C LEU A 132 9.75 8.16 63.09
N LYS A 133 10.31 8.19 61.88
CA LYS A 133 11.68 8.67 61.65
C LYS A 133 11.87 10.12 62.12
N LYS A 134 10.93 11.02 61.82
CA LYS A 134 10.97 12.42 62.28
C LYS A 134 10.89 12.55 63.80
N GLN A 135 10.07 11.73 64.46
CA GLN A 135 9.99 11.70 65.93
C GLN A 135 11.30 11.23 66.57
N LEU A 136 11.96 10.25 65.96
CA LEU A 136 13.23 9.71 66.45
C LEU A 136 14.39 10.70 66.28
N GLU A 137 14.43 11.46 65.17
CA GLU A 137 15.39 12.56 64.96
C GLU A 137 15.21 13.65 66.04
N LEU A 138 13.97 14.10 66.30
CA LEU A 138 13.67 15.09 67.35
C LEU A 138 14.06 14.63 68.76
N LEU A 139 13.90 13.33 69.07
CA LEU A 139 14.35 12.77 70.34
C LEU A 139 15.88 12.71 70.44
N LYS A 140 16.56 12.39 69.34
CA LYS A 140 18.03 12.35 69.28
C LYS A 140 18.64 13.73 69.48
N ASP A 141 18.11 14.76 68.83
CA ASP A 141 18.56 16.15 68.98
C ASP A 141 18.36 16.66 70.43
N SER A 142 17.41 16.10 71.18
CA SER A 142 17.19 16.44 72.59
C SER A 142 18.20 15.80 73.56
N ALA A 143 18.89 14.72 73.15
CA ALA A 143 19.79 13.95 74.02
C ALA A 143 21.23 14.51 74.09
N ASP A 144 21.72 15.14 73.03
CA ASP A 144 23.11 15.61 72.92
C ASP A 144 23.43 16.91 73.71
N THR A 145 22.47 17.47 74.45
CA THR A 145 22.60 18.80 75.11
C THR A 145 23.04 18.73 76.59
N GLY A 146 23.51 17.57 77.10
CA GLY A 146 23.55 17.35 78.57
C GLY A 146 24.69 16.54 79.18
N MET A 147 25.98 16.84 78.96
CA MET A 147 27.10 16.28 79.75
C MET A 147 28.32 17.24 79.91
N HIS A 148 28.30 18.10 80.94
CA HIS A 148 29.47 18.87 81.40
C HIS A 148 29.43 19.17 82.91
N THR A 149 30.08 18.36 83.75
CA THR A 149 30.55 18.65 85.13
C THR A 149 31.49 17.48 85.53
N LYS A 150 32.83 17.61 85.55
CA LYS A 150 33.75 18.18 86.57
C LYS A 150 33.93 17.33 87.86
N GLN A 151 35.17 17.40 88.39
CA GLN A 151 35.58 17.20 89.80
C GLN A 151 35.80 15.74 90.27
N GLY A 152 36.85 15.37 91.03
CA GLY A 152 38.07 16.08 91.46
C GLY A 152 38.72 15.45 92.73
N SER A 153 40.00 15.79 93.04
CA SER A 153 40.74 15.57 94.32
C SER A 153 41.03 14.10 94.73
N SER A 154 42.24 13.62 95.09
CA SER A 154 43.35 14.09 95.96
C SER A 154 43.09 14.00 97.47
N SER A 155 43.98 13.28 98.20
CA SER A 155 44.54 13.66 99.51
C SER A 155 45.80 12.84 99.85
N GLU A 156 46.76 13.45 100.55
CA GLU A 156 48.00 12.87 101.10
C GLU A 156 47.98 12.88 102.66
N GLU A 157 49.16 12.84 103.30
CA GLU A 157 49.48 12.99 104.76
C GLU A 157 49.19 11.75 105.65
N GLY A 158 49.83 11.47 106.81
CA GLY A 158 50.89 12.07 107.65
C GLY A 158 50.92 11.27 108.98
N THR A 159 51.86 11.32 109.95
CA THR A 159 53.19 11.95 110.21
C THR A 159 53.78 11.17 111.42
N ASP A 160 55.07 10.82 111.48
CA ASP A 160 56.22 11.53 112.10
C ASP A 160 56.01 12.09 113.53
N VAL A 161 57.09 12.04 114.37
CA VAL A 161 57.43 12.80 115.61
C VAL A 161 58.06 11.97 116.77
N LEU A 162 59.38 12.15 116.95
CA LEU A 162 60.17 12.46 118.18
C LEU A 162 60.03 11.58 119.45
N ASN A 163 61.10 10.94 120.00
CA ASN A 163 62.33 11.46 120.69
C ASN A 163 62.18 11.57 122.22
N GLU A 164 62.99 10.83 123.00
CA GLU A 164 63.96 11.41 123.95
C GLU A 164 64.92 10.38 124.57
N GLU A 165 65.94 10.90 125.27
CA GLU A 165 67.21 10.30 125.67
C GLU A 165 67.35 10.35 127.21
N SER A 166 67.87 9.28 127.86
CA SER A 166 68.64 9.40 129.12
C SER A 166 69.30 8.07 129.52
N SER A 167 70.48 8.19 130.15
CA SER A 167 71.36 7.12 130.67
C SER A 167 71.75 7.47 132.13
N PRO A 168 72.47 6.65 132.93
CA PRO A 168 72.63 5.19 133.04
C PRO A 168 72.29 4.67 134.48
N GLU A 169 72.78 3.48 134.84
CA GLU A 169 73.22 3.08 136.20
C GLU A 169 72.24 2.34 137.14
N ALA A 170 71.81 1.14 136.73
CA ALA A 170 71.43 0.04 137.64
C ALA A 170 71.78 -1.33 137.01
N THR A 171 73.01 -1.81 137.23
CA THR A 171 73.73 -2.81 136.39
C THR A 171 73.33 -4.28 136.57
N ALA A 172 72.04 -4.56 136.79
CA ALA A 172 71.48 -5.93 136.68
C ALA A 172 70.03 -5.91 136.17
N GLU A 173 69.13 -5.22 136.89
CA GLU A 173 67.68 -5.22 136.59
C GLU A 173 67.33 -4.42 135.32
N GLN A 174 68.04 -3.32 135.04
CA GLN A 174 67.87 -2.56 133.79
C GLN A 174 68.28 -3.41 132.57
N ALA A 175 69.38 -4.15 132.69
CA ALA A 175 69.85 -5.05 131.63
C ALA A 175 68.90 -6.24 131.42
N GLU A 176 68.22 -6.72 132.47
CA GLU A 176 67.21 -7.77 132.36
C GLU A 176 65.92 -7.25 131.69
N ALA A 177 65.46 -6.04 132.05
CA ALA A 177 64.34 -5.38 131.39
C ALA A 177 64.62 -5.04 129.91
N GLU A 178 65.84 -4.57 129.59
CA GLU A 178 66.28 -4.32 128.21
C GLU A 178 66.38 -5.62 127.39
N ASN A 179 66.92 -6.71 127.97
CA ASN A 179 66.91 -8.02 127.31
C ASN A 179 65.48 -8.54 127.11
N GLN A 180 64.58 -8.32 128.07
CA GLN A 180 63.18 -8.74 127.96
C GLN A 180 62.41 -7.90 126.91
N ALA A 181 62.71 -6.60 126.79
CA ALA A 181 62.20 -5.73 125.73
C ALA A 181 62.77 -6.10 124.34
N LEU A 182 64.06 -6.44 124.25
CA LEU A 182 64.68 -6.96 123.02
C LEU A 182 64.09 -8.31 122.60
N LEU A 183 63.81 -9.21 123.55
CA LEU A 183 63.11 -10.46 123.29
C LEU A 183 61.68 -10.21 122.80
N ALA A 184 60.95 -9.28 123.43
CA ALA A 184 59.60 -8.88 123.00
C ALA A 184 59.61 -8.26 121.58
N GLN A 185 60.60 -7.42 121.27
CA GLN A 185 60.78 -6.82 119.95
C GLN A 185 61.14 -7.89 118.91
N LEU A 186 62.03 -8.83 119.24
CA LEU A 186 62.41 -9.94 118.38
C LEU A 186 61.21 -10.87 118.10
N THR A 187 60.39 -11.18 119.11
CA THR A 187 59.16 -11.96 118.90
C THR A 187 58.13 -11.20 118.08
N ALA A 188 57.94 -9.89 118.30
CA ALA A 188 57.04 -9.07 117.49
C ALA A 188 57.50 -8.99 116.02
N ILE A 189 58.81 -8.85 115.77
CA ILE A 189 59.38 -8.91 114.41
C ILE A 189 59.19 -10.30 113.79
N GLN A 190 59.34 -11.39 114.55
CA GLN A 190 59.05 -12.75 114.07
C GLN A 190 57.57 -12.96 113.75
N GLU A 191 56.65 -12.36 114.49
CA GLU A 191 55.21 -12.41 114.22
C GLU A 191 54.86 -11.60 112.98
N ALA A 192 55.34 -10.35 112.87
CA ALA A 192 55.17 -9.52 111.68
C ALA A 192 55.77 -10.17 110.42
N HIS A 193 56.91 -10.85 110.52
CA HIS A 193 57.48 -11.61 109.40
C HIS A 193 56.59 -12.80 108.99
N LYS A 194 55.97 -13.52 109.94
CA LYS A 194 55.02 -14.60 109.62
C LYS A 194 53.78 -14.05 108.93
N GLU A 195 53.26 -12.92 109.40
CA GLU A 195 52.11 -12.24 108.81
C GLU A 195 52.42 -11.76 107.39
N LEU A 196 53.58 -11.11 107.18
CA LEU A 196 54.05 -10.70 105.85
C LEU A 196 54.22 -11.88 104.89
N CYS A 197 54.75 -13.02 105.34
CA CYS A 197 54.81 -14.23 104.53
C CYS A 197 53.41 -14.78 104.17
N ALA A 198 52.45 -14.71 105.10
CA ALA A 198 51.07 -15.12 104.83
C ALA A 198 50.32 -14.13 103.91
N GLU A 199 50.65 -12.85 103.94
CA GLU A 199 50.18 -11.85 102.98
C GLU A 199 50.77 -12.04 101.60
N LEU A 200 52.08 -12.29 101.51
CA LEU A 200 52.74 -12.60 100.24
C LEU A 200 52.13 -13.85 99.60
N GLN A 201 51.92 -14.93 100.37
CA GLN A 201 51.28 -16.15 99.86
C GLN A 201 49.85 -15.89 99.35
N ARG A 202 49.05 -15.10 100.08
CA ARG A 202 47.71 -14.69 99.61
C ARG A 202 47.78 -13.90 98.30
N ALA A 203 48.70 -12.95 98.19
CA ALA A 203 48.89 -12.16 96.98
C ALA A 203 49.40 -12.99 95.78
N GLU A 204 50.25 -13.98 96.02
CA GLU A 204 50.68 -14.95 95.00
C GLU A 204 49.51 -15.83 94.52
N ASP A 205 48.68 -16.34 95.42
CA ASP A 205 47.50 -17.15 95.09
C ASP A 205 46.47 -16.32 94.29
N ASP A 206 46.21 -15.08 94.69
CA ASP A 206 45.34 -14.14 93.97
C ASP A 206 45.90 -13.78 92.58
N TYR A 207 47.22 -13.55 92.47
CA TYR A 207 47.89 -13.30 91.18
C TYR A 207 47.80 -14.52 90.24
N ASN A 208 47.99 -15.73 90.77
CA ASN A 208 47.87 -16.98 90.02
C ASN A 208 46.43 -17.20 89.53
N MET A 209 45.43 -16.92 90.38
CA MET A 209 44.02 -16.97 90.02
C MET A 209 43.66 -15.94 88.94
N ALA A 210 44.09 -14.69 89.11
CA ALA A 210 43.87 -13.61 88.13
C ALA A 210 44.54 -13.93 86.78
N THR A 211 45.76 -14.48 86.80
CA THR A 211 46.47 -14.94 85.59
C THR A 211 45.71 -16.08 84.91
N GLY A 212 45.22 -17.07 85.66
CA GLY A 212 44.39 -18.16 85.12
C GLY A 212 43.08 -17.66 84.48
N ALA A 213 42.40 -16.71 85.13
CA ALA A 213 41.20 -16.08 84.60
C ALA A 213 41.50 -15.28 83.31
N MET A 214 42.59 -14.50 83.29
CA MET A 214 43.04 -13.74 82.12
C MET A 214 43.36 -14.67 80.93
N CYS A 215 44.10 -15.76 81.15
CA CYS A 215 44.37 -16.78 80.13
C CYS A 215 43.09 -17.42 79.58
N SER A 216 42.10 -17.70 80.44
CA SER A 216 40.81 -18.27 80.04
C SER A 216 39.99 -17.29 79.19
N LEU A 217 39.90 -16.03 79.62
CA LEU A 217 39.22 -14.96 78.88
C LEU A 217 39.90 -14.65 77.53
N GLN A 218 41.24 -14.65 77.48
CA GLN A 218 41.99 -14.48 76.24
C GLN A 218 41.68 -15.60 75.24
N ARG A 219 41.71 -16.87 75.68
CA ARG A 219 41.32 -18.02 74.84
C ARG A 219 39.88 -17.88 74.33
N GLN A 220 38.95 -17.44 75.17
CA GLN A 220 37.56 -17.23 74.78
C GLN A 220 37.41 -16.10 73.73
N LEU A 221 38.17 -15.02 73.88
CA LEU A 221 38.23 -13.91 72.91
C LEU A 221 38.80 -14.38 71.57
N GLU A 222 39.86 -15.19 71.56
CA GLU A 222 40.44 -15.77 70.34
C GLU A 222 39.44 -16.68 69.61
N ILE A 223 38.68 -17.51 70.34
CA ILE A 223 37.60 -18.34 69.79
C ILE A 223 36.53 -17.45 69.14
N GLN A 224 36.02 -16.44 69.85
CA GLN A 224 35.00 -15.52 69.31
C GLN A 224 35.53 -14.72 68.11
N ALA A 225 36.79 -14.29 68.13
CA ALA A 225 37.42 -13.60 67.00
C ALA A 225 37.60 -14.51 65.78
N SER A 226 37.78 -15.82 65.97
CA SER A 226 37.78 -16.81 64.87
C SER A 226 36.37 -17.02 64.29
N GLN A 227 35.35 -17.14 65.14
CA GLN A 227 33.96 -17.28 64.73
C GLN A 227 33.47 -16.04 63.96
N LEU A 228 33.81 -14.85 64.44
CA LEU A 228 33.50 -13.59 63.74
C LEU A 228 34.17 -13.50 62.37
N ARG A 229 35.42 -13.96 62.22
CA ARG A 229 36.10 -14.02 60.91
C ARG A 229 35.42 -15.02 59.97
N SER A 230 35.03 -16.19 60.47
CA SER A 230 34.28 -17.19 59.71
C SER A 230 32.95 -16.61 59.19
N ALA A 231 32.12 -16.07 60.09
CA ALA A 231 30.82 -15.47 59.75
C ALA A 231 30.94 -14.29 58.77
N LYS A 232 31.99 -13.46 58.88
CA LYS A 232 32.29 -12.40 57.90
C LYS A 232 32.55 -12.97 56.51
N SER A 233 33.40 -14.00 56.40
CA SER A 233 33.72 -14.63 55.11
C SER A 233 32.50 -15.32 54.46
N GLU A 234 31.62 -15.91 55.28
CA GLU A 234 30.35 -16.49 54.80
C GLU A 234 29.38 -15.40 54.31
N ASN A 235 29.24 -14.29 55.04
CA ASN A 235 28.42 -13.16 54.62
C ASN A 235 28.93 -12.55 53.30
N GLU A 236 30.26 -12.36 53.15
CA GLU A 236 30.86 -11.93 51.87
C GLU A 236 30.56 -12.89 50.71
N LYS A 237 30.56 -14.21 50.95
CA LYS A 237 30.18 -15.21 49.96
C LYS A 237 28.71 -15.09 49.59
N LEU A 238 27.80 -15.06 50.57
CA LEU A 238 26.37 -14.91 50.35
C LEU A 238 26.04 -13.60 49.61
N GLN A 239 26.70 -12.50 49.95
CA GLN A 239 26.55 -11.23 49.24
C GLN A 239 27.03 -11.29 47.77
N LYS A 240 28.08 -12.07 47.47
CA LYS A 240 28.49 -12.36 46.08
C LYS A 240 27.45 -13.20 45.35
N GLU A 241 26.86 -14.20 45.99
CA GLU A 241 25.80 -15.00 45.39
C GLU A 241 24.51 -14.21 45.14
N ILE A 242 24.11 -13.33 46.07
CA ILE A 242 22.95 -12.43 45.90
C ILE A 242 23.17 -11.55 44.66
N ARG A 243 24.30 -10.84 44.56
CA ARG A 243 24.64 -10.04 43.36
C ARG A 243 24.66 -10.88 42.08
N GLY A 244 25.11 -12.14 42.15
CA GLY A 244 25.05 -13.05 41.01
C GLY A 244 23.62 -13.38 40.56
N ARG A 245 22.73 -13.64 41.52
CA ARG A 245 21.29 -13.86 41.26
C ARG A 245 20.58 -12.61 40.77
N ASP A 246 20.90 -11.44 41.31
CA ASP A 246 20.36 -10.14 40.86
C ASP A 246 20.72 -9.87 39.40
N ASN A 247 22.00 -10.05 39.03
CA ASN A 247 22.47 -9.92 37.64
C ASN A 247 21.78 -10.91 36.70
N GLN A 248 21.53 -12.15 37.15
CA GLN A 248 20.81 -13.16 36.38
C GLN A 248 19.33 -12.78 36.19
N LEU A 249 18.67 -12.27 37.23
CA LEU A 249 17.28 -11.79 37.17
C LEU A 249 17.15 -10.58 36.25
N GLN A 250 18.10 -9.65 36.27
CA GLN A 250 18.14 -8.52 35.33
C GLN A 250 18.28 -9.01 33.89
N ALA A 251 19.27 -9.87 33.60
CA ALA A 251 19.48 -10.40 32.25
C ALA A 251 18.26 -11.20 31.72
N MET A 252 17.55 -11.94 32.58
CA MET A 252 16.28 -12.57 32.21
C MET A 252 15.18 -11.55 31.96
N SER A 253 15.08 -10.50 32.77
CA SER A 253 14.10 -9.42 32.60
C SER A 253 14.32 -8.69 31.27
N ASP A 254 15.57 -8.37 30.93
CA ASP A 254 15.96 -7.75 29.66
C ASP A 254 15.57 -8.65 28.47
N LYS A 255 15.84 -9.96 28.57
CA LYS A 255 15.46 -10.95 27.55
C LYS A 255 13.93 -11.09 27.39
N PHE A 256 13.16 -11.03 28.48
CA PHE A 256 11.70 -11.00 28.40
C PHE A 256 11.15 -9.67 27.87
N GLY A 257 11.90 -8.57 28.06
CA GLY A 257 11.66 -7.28 27.40
C GLY A 257 11.83 -7.40 25.89
N SER A 258 13.00 -7.82 25.42
CA SER A 258 13.29 -7.92 23.99
C SER A 258 12.35 -8.88 23.25
N LEU A 259 12.08 -10.07 23.81
CA LEU A 259 11.12 -11.03 23.22
C LEU A 259 9.70 -10.46 23.10
N ARG A 260 9.28 -9.61 24.03
CA ARG A 260 7.97 -8.94 23.98
C ARG A 260 7.94 -7.84 22.91
N GLU A 261 9.04 -7.15 22.70
CA GLU A 261 9.16 -6.11 21.66
C GLU A 261 9.26 -6.72 20.26
N GLU A 262 10.04 -7.80 20.11
CA GLU A 262 10.15 -8.61 18.90
C GLU A 262 8.79 -9.17 18.49
N TRP A 263 8.01 -9.74 19.42
CA TRP A 263 6.66 -10.23 19.13
C TRP A 263 5.69 -9.12 18.65
N LYS A 264 5.76 -7.91 19.24
CA LYS A 264 4.97 -6.76 18.76
C LYS A 264 5.41 -6.29 17.37
N HIS A 265 6.71 -6.35 17.08
CA HIS A 265 7.24 -6.02 15.77
C HIS A 265 6.76 -7.02 14.72
N GLU A 266 6.79 -8.32 15.03
CA GLU A 266 6.28 -9.40 14.18
C GLU A 266 4.78 -9.25 13.90
N GLU A 267 3.97 -8.94 14.92
CA GLU A 267 2.53 -8.66 14.75
C GLU A 267 2.27 -7.47 13.81
N MET A 268 3.05 -6.39 13.95
CA MET A 268 2.99 -5.22 13.07
C MET A 268 3.44 -5.55 11.63
N MET A 269 4.48 -6.36 11.47
CA MET A 269 4.96 -6.81 10.16
C MET A 269 3.92 -7.69 9.46
N ALA A 270 3.34 -8.68 10.16
CA ALA A 270 2.27 -9.52 9.63
C ALA A 270 1.01 -8.72 9.22
N ALA A 271 0.67 -7.67 9.99
CA ALA A 271 -0.40 -6.73 9.60
C ALA A 271 -0.05 -5.96 8.31
N MET A 272 1.17 -5.42 8.21
CA MET A 272 1.66 -4.70 7.04
C MET A 272 1.72 -5.59 5.79
N GLU A 273 2.14 -6.86 5.92
CA GLU A 273 2.17 -7.83 4.82
C GLU A 273 0.76 -8.17 4.32
N LYS A 274 -0.21 -8.33 5.23
CA LYS A 274 -1.62 -8.54 4.90
C LYS A 274 -2.22 -7.34 4.15
N GLU A 275 -1.90 -6.12 4.57
CA GLU A 275 -2.28 -4.91 3.84
C GLU A 275 -1.61 -4.84 2.46
N ASN A 276 -0.31 -5.15 2.37
CA ASN A 276 0.42 -5.17 1.10
C ASN A 276 -0.16 -6.18 0.11
N PHE A 277 -0.53 -7.38 0.59
CA PHE A 277 -1.24 -8.38 -0.20
C PHE A 277 -2.60 -7.87 -0.68
N SER A 278 -3.40 -7.27 0.20
CA SER A 278 -4.72 -6.71 -0.13
C SER A 278 -4.62 -5.61 -1.19
N LEU A 279 -3.65 -4.69 -1.05
CA LEU A 279 -3.36 -3.65 -2.04
C LEU A 279 -2.96 -4.25 -3.40
N ARG A 280 -2.12 -5.29 -3.43
CA ARG A 280 -1.75 -5.98 -4.69
C ARG A 280 -2.95 -6.64 -5.37
N GLN A 281 -3.92 -7.17 -4.63
CA GLN A 281 -5.16 -7.69 -5.22
C GLN A 281 -6.02 -6.58 -5.82
N VAL A 282 -6.14 -5.43 -5.13
CA VAL A 282 -6.85 -4.25 -5.67
C VAL A 282 -6.20 -3.73 -6.95
N VAL A 283 -4.87 -3.66 -7.00
CA VAL A 283 -4.12 -3.25 -8.22
C VAL A 283 -4.42 -4.21 -9.37
N LYS A 284 -4.33 -5.53 -9.18
CA LYS A 284 -4.65 -6.52 -10.23
C LYS A 284 -6.08 -6.41 -10.75
N GLU A 285 -7.05 -6.18 -9.86
CA GLU A 285 -8.45 -5.99 -10.25
C GLU A 285 -8.66 -4.67 -11.02
N GLN A 286 -7.91 -3.61 -10.70
CA GLN A 286 -7.91 -2.36 -11.46
C GLN A 286 -7.24 -2.52 -12.83
N GLU A 287 -6.10 -3.22 -12.92
CA GLU A 287 -5.43 -3.56 -14.18
C GLU A 287 -6.35 -4.37 -15.11
N PHE A 288 -7.06 -5.36 -14.56
CA PHE A 288 -8.04 -6.16 -15.30
C PHE A 288 -9.22 -5.33 -15.83
N LYS A 289 -9.75 -4.41 -15.01
CA LYS A 289 -10.78 -3.45 -15.43
C LYS A 289 -10.28 -2.50 -16.51
N LEU A 290 -9.05 -2.00 -16.40
CA LEU A 290 -8.42 -1.11 -17.38
C LEU A 290 -8.23 -1.82 -18.73
N ASN A 291 -7.75 -3.07 -18.72
CA ASN A 291 -7.60 -3.88 -19.93
C ASN A 291 -8.94 -4.11 -20.63
N LYS A 292 -10.01 -4.43 -19.90
CA LYS A 292 -11.37 -4.54 -20.46
C LYS A 292 -11.88 -3.24 -21.10
N GLN A 293 -11.57 -2.09 -20.50
CA GLN A 293 -11.92 -0.79 -21.08
C GLN A 293 -11.12 -0.53 -22.36
N LEU A 294 -9.84 -0.89 -22.38
CA LEU A 294 -8.96 -0.75 -23.55
C LEU A 294 -9.40 -1.67 -24.71
N GLU A 295 -9.81 -2.91 -24.42
CA GLU A 295 -10.45 -3.82 -25.39
C GLU A 295 -11.73 -3.20 -25.99
N LEU A 296 -12.61 -2.62 -25.16
CA LEU A 296 -13.83 -1.95 -25.62
C LEU A 296 -13.51 -0.71 -26.48
N ILE A 297 -12.52 0.09 -26.10
CA ILE A 297 -12.06 1.25 -26.88
C ILE A 297 -11.56 0.80 -28.25
N ASN A 298 -10.74 -0.25 -28.32
CA ASN A 298 -10.22 -0.81 -29.58
C ASN A 298 -11.36 -1.34 -30.47
N ALA A 299 -12.37 -2.01 -29.89
CA ALA A 299 -13.54 -2.48 -30.61
C ALA A 299 -14.35 -1.32 -31.20
N LEU A 300 -14.62 -0.27 -30.40
CA LEU A 300 -15.32 0.94 -30.84
C LEU A 300 -14.53 1.73 -31.89
N GLN A 301 -13.19 1.76 -31.78
CA GLN A 301 -12.34 2.40 -32.79
C GLN A 301 -12.35 1.61 -34.10
N SER A 302 -12.36 0.28 -34.05
CA SER A 302 -12.47 -0.58 -35.23
C SER A 302 -13.81 -0.38 -35.95
N THR A 303 -14.93 -0.34 -35.23
CA THR A 303 -16.25 -0.07 -35.85
C THR A 303 -16.36 1.35 -36.38
N ALA A 304 -15.77 2.34 -35.71
CA ALA A 304 -15.70 3.71 -36.22
C ALA A 304 -14.93 3.80 -37.55
N TRP A 305 -13.77 3.14 -37.66
CA TRP A 305 -13.01 3.05 -38.91
C TRP A 305 -13.80 2.34 -40.03
N GLN A 306 -14.49 1.25 -39.70
CA GLN A 306 -15.33 0.52 -40.66
C GLN A 306 -16.47 1.40 -41.20
N LEU A 307 -17.22 2.07 -40.31
CA LEU A 307 -18.31 2.98 -40.69
C LEU A 307 -17.79 4.19 -41.50
N GLN A 308 -16.60 4.70 -41.19
CA GLN A 308 -15.98 5.78 -41.95
C GLN A 308 -15.61 5.34 -43.38
N ALA A 309 -15.07 4.14 -43.55
CA ALA A 309 -14.77 3.58 -44.87
C ALA A 309 -16.04 3.31 -45.69
N GLU A 310 -17.10 2.81 -45.05
CA GLU A 310 -18.41 2.62 -45.67
C GLU A 310 -19.04 3.96 -46.10
N ALA A 311 -19.00 4.98 -45.24
CA ALA A 311 -19.51 6.32 -45.55
C ALA A 311 -18.81 6.95 -46.77
N LEU A 312 -17.47 6.86 -46.86
CA LEU A 312 -16.72 7.33 -48.02
C LEU A 312 -17.09 6.56 -49.31
N THR A 313 -17.27 5.24 -49.21
CA THR A 313 -17.67 4.39 -50.34
C THR A 313 -19.08 4.74 -50.83
N ASN A 314 -20.02 4.93 -49.90
CA ASN A 314 -21.38 5.36 -50.20
C ASN A 314 -21.41 6.77 -50.81
N GLN A 315 -20.59 7.71 -50.34
CA GLN A 315 -20.46 9.05 -50.92
C GLN A 315 -20.00 8.99 -52.39
N TYR A 316 -19.00 8.16 -52.70
CA TYR A 316 -18.55 7.93 -54.07
C TYR A 316 -19.67 7.34 -54.96
N HIS A 317 -20.43 6.37 -54.45
CA HIS A 317 -21.56 5.79 -55.19
C HIS A 317 -22.68 6.80 -55.45
N ILE A 318 -23.05 7.61 -54.46
CA ILE A 318 -24.05 8.70 -54.60
C ILE A 318 -23.60 9.70 -55.67
N GLN A 319 -22.34 10.16 -55.62
CA GLN A 319 -21.81 11.11 -56.61
C GLN A 319 -21.84 10.52 -58.03
N LYS A 320 -21.42 9.27 -58.19
CA LYS A 320 -21.45 8.57 -59.48
C LYS A 320 -22.87 8.39 -60.02
N GLN A 321 -23.84 8.10 -59.14
CA GLN A 321 -25.25 7.99 -59.50
C GLN A 321 -25.83 9.35 -59.90
N GLN A 322 -25.48 10.43 -59.19
CA GLN A 322 -25.90 11.80 -59.53
C GLN A 322 -25.43 12.20 -60.93
N SER A 323 -24.15 12.03 -61.26
CA SER A 323 -23.65 12.37 -62.61
C SER A 323 -24.31 11.54 -63.72
N ALA A 324 -24.61 10.26 -63.48
CA ALA A 324 -25.34 9.43 -64.44
C ALA A 324 -26.81 9.88 -64.59
N GLN A 325 -27.44 10.33 -63.51
CA GLN A 325 -28.79 10.90 -63.54
C GLN A 325 -28.83 12.24 -64.30
N GLU A 326 -27.86 13.13 -64.07
CA GLU A 326 -27.70 14.39 -64.80
C GLU A 326 -27.48 14.16 -66.31
N GLU A 327 -26.64 13.19 -66.68
CA GLU A 327 -26.42 12.82 -68.09
C GLU A 327 -27.70 12.29 -68.75
N MET A 328 -28.46 11.45 -68.04
CA MET A 328 -29.75 10.95 -68.53
C MET A 328 -30.81 12.05 -68.63
N GLN A 329 -30.84 12.99 -67.69
CA GLN A 329 -31.75 14.14 -67.75
C GLN A 329 -31.41 15.06 -68.93
N SER A 330 -30.13 15.39 -69.13
CA SER A 330 -29.67 16.20 -70.28
C SER A 330 -30.03 15.55 -71.62
N LYS A 331 -29.88 14.22 -71.73
CA LYS A 331 -30.34 13.46 -72.92
C LYS A 331 -31.85 13.51 -73.11
N ALA A 332 -32.64 13.44 -72.03
CA ALA A 332 -34.10 13.53 -72.10
C ALA A 332 -34.56 14.93 -72.53
N GLU A 333 -33.95 16.00 -72.01
CA GLU A 333 -34.21 17.39 -72.41
C GLU A 333 -33.85 17.63 -73.89
N ALA A 334 -32.70 17.13 -74.35
CA ALA A 334 -32.33 17.17 -75.77
C ALA A 334 -33.32 16.38 -76.66
N MET A 335 -33.80 15.23 -76.20
CA MET A 335 -34.83 14.45 -76.89
C MET A 335 -36.16 15.21 -76.99
N GLN A 336 -36.63 15.85 -75.91
CA GLN A 336 -37.84 16.68 -75.92
C GLN A 336 -37.70 17.89 -76.87
N HIS A 337 -36.54 18.55 -76.90
CA HIS A 337 -36.29 19.65 -77.84
C HIS A 337 -36.36 19.20 -79.31
N THR A 338 -35.75 18.06 -79.64
CA THR A 338 -35.78 17.49 -81.00
C THR A 338 -37.16 16.95 -81.38
N GLU A 339 -37.91 16.37 -80.45
CA GLU A 339 -39.32 16.01 -80.63
C GLU A 339 -40.15 17.26 -80.97
N LEU A 340 -40.04 18.34 -80.17
CA LEU A 340 -40.79 19.58 -80.38
C LEU A 340 -40.43 20.24 -81.72
N GLN A 341 -39.14 20.27 -82.08
CA GLN A 341 -38.68 20.78 -83.38
C GLN A 341 -39.28 19.97 -84.54
N THR A 342 -39.36 18.64 -84.40
CA THR A 342 -39.94 17.74 -85.39
C THR A 342 -41.46 17.93 -85.50
N ARG A 343 -42.16 18.09 -84.37
CA ARG A 343 -43.60 18.42 -84.32
C ARG A 343 -43.90 19.72 -85.06
N VAL A 344 -43.16 20.80 -84.80
CA VAL A 344 -43.30 22.09 -85.52
C VAL A 344 -42.97 21.96 -87.01
N ALA A 345 -41.98 21.15 -87.39
CA ALA A 345 -41.67 20.89 -88.79
C ALA A 345 -42.80 20.13 -89.50
N LEU A 346 -43.39 19.12 -88.84
CA LEU A 346 -44.54 18.36 -89.32
C LEU A 346 -45.76 19.28 -89.51
N GLU A 347 -46.14 20.06 -88.50
CA GLU A 347 -47.24 21.04 -88.58
C GLU A 347 -47.09 22.02 -89.76
N ARG A 348 -45.88 22.49 -90.04
CA ARG A 348 -45.57 23.35 -91.20
C ARG A 348 -45.73 22.63 -92.53
N VAL A 349 -45.43 21.34 -92.60
CA VAL A 349 -45.59 20.51 -93.80
C VAL A 349 -47.07 20.17 -94.01
N THR A 350 -47.78 19.73 -92.97
CA THR A 350 -49.23 19.51 -92.98
C THR A 350 -49.98 20.77 -93.43
N SER A 351 -49.64 21.94 -92.87
CA SER A 351 -50.21 23.23 -93.27
C SER A 351 -49.96 23.60 -94.74
N LYS A 352 -48.86 23.12 -95.34
CA LYS A 352 -48.60 23.29 -96.78
C LYS A 352 -49.44 22.31 -97.61
N PHE A 353 -49.54 21.05 -97.18
CA PHE A 353 -50.42 20.06 -97.81
C PHE A 353 -51.88 20.51 -97.80
N GLU A 354 -52.40 21.00 -96.67
CA GLU A 354 -53.77 21.56 -96.58
C GLU A 354 -54.00 22.73 -97.54
N ARG A 355 -52.98 23.60 -97.74
CA ARG A 355 -53.06 24.67 -98.75
C ARG A 355 -53.04 24.14 -100.19
N PHE A 356 -52.26 23.10 -100.50
CA PHE A 356 -52.28 22.47 -101.81
C PHE A 356 -53.59 21.74 -102.07
N ARG A 357 -54.06 20.96 -101.09
CA ARG A 357 -55.36 20.29 -101.06
C ARG A 357 -56.50 21.29 -101.31
N SER A 358 -56.53 22.40 -100.56
CA SER A 358 -57.48 23.49 -100.77
C SER A 358 -57.45 24.07 -102.18
N LYS A 359 -56.26 24.25 -102.77
CA LYS A 359 -56.12 24.71 -104.18
C LYS A 359 -56.61 23.68 -105.19
N ILE A 360 -56.36 22.39 -104.96
CA ILE A 360 -56.85 21.30 -105.82
C ILE A 360 -58.38 21.27 -105.76
N ILE A 361 -58.96 21.23 -104.56
CA ILE A 361 -60.42 21.34 -104.34
C ILE A 361 -60.97 22.57 -105.06
N GLN A 362 -60.37 23.74 -104.87
CA GLN A 362 -60.81 24.96 -105.55
C GLN A 362 -60.75 24.83 -107.07
N ALA A 363 -59.69 24.31 -107.65
CA ALA A 363 -59.54 24.15 -109.10
C ALA A 363 -60.55 23.13 -109.70
N THR A 364 -60.73 21.99 -109.03
CA THR A 364 -61.67 20.93 -109.42
C THR A 364 -63.10 21.45 -109.40
N PHE A 365 -63.53 22.02 -108.27
CA PHE A 365 -64.92 22.42 -108.06
C PHE A 365 -65.27 23.83 -108.57
N SER A 366 -64.29 24.63 -109.03
CA SER A 366 -64.54 25.84 -109.82
C SER A 366 -64.63 25.58 -111.34
N THR A 367 -64.48 24.32 -111.79
CA THR A 367 -64.62 23.98 -113.20
C THR A 367 -66.09 23.95 -113.61
N ALA A 368 -66.45 24.69 -114.66
CA ALA A 368 -67.82 24.81 -115.15
C ALA A 368 -68.43 23.44 -115.49
N GLY A 369 -69.58 23.14 -114.87
CA GLY A 369 -70.29 21.86 -115.01
C GLY A 369 -70.29 20.99 -113.74
N ILE A 370 -69.35 21.22 -112.81
CA ILE A 370 -69.29 20.49 -111.54
C ILE A 370 -70.03 21.24 -110.43
N LYS A 371 -70.74 20.48 -109.58
CA LYS A 371 -71.50 21.01 -108.44
C LYS A 371 -70.55 21.29 -107.27
N ALA A 372 -70.67 22.46 -106.65
CA ALA A 372 -69.88 22.81 -105.48
C ALA A 372 -70.21 21.90 -104.26
N PRO A 373 -69.21 21.47 -103.46
CA PRO A 373 -69.42 20.65 -102.27
C PRO A 373 -70.15 21.41 -101.16
N GLN A 374 -70.85 20.68 -100.29
CA GLN A 374 -71.63 21.23 -99.16
C GLN A 374 -71.18 20.67 -97.78
N ALA A 375 -70.13 19.84 -97.74
CA ALA A 375 -69.62 19.18 -96.53
C ALA A 375 -68.09 19.01 -96.60
N GLU A 376 -67.48 18.46 -95.55
CA GLU A 376 -66.07 18.07 -95.56
C GLU A 376 -65.81 16.99 -96.63
N LEU A 377 -65.12 17.39 -97.69
CA LEU A 377 -64.67 16.50 -98.75
C LEU A 377 -63.57 15.55 -98.26
N THR A 378 -63.66 14.29 -98.65
CA THR A 378 -62.55 13.33 -98.58
C THR A 378 -61.65 13.45 -99.82
N ASP A 379 -60.38 13.02 -99.71
CA ASP A 379 -59.44 13.11 -100.84
C ASP A 379 -59.84 12.22 -102.02
N GLU A 380 -60.50 11.09 -101.74
CA GLU A 380 -61.03 10.18 -102.77
C GLU A 380 -62.11 10.85 -103.62
N GLU A 381 -63.09 11.53 -103.00
CA GLU A 381 -64.15 12.27 -103.70
C GLU A 381 -63.59 13.42 -104.56
N VAL A 382 -62.49 14.04 -104.13
CA VAL A 382 -61.77 15.05 -104.95
C VAL A 382 -61.15 14.39 -106.19
N LEU A 383 -60.53 13.22 -106.02
CA LEU A 383 -59.92 12.46 -107.12
C LEU A 383 -60.96 11.94 -108.10
N GLU A 384 -62.10 11.40 -107.63
CA GLU A 384 -63.23 11.02 -108.47
C GLU A 384 -63.74 12.22 -109.31
N ALA A 385 -63.91 13.38 -108.68
CA ALA A 385 -64.31 14.60 -109.37
C ALA A 385 -63.28 15.06 -110.41
N MET A 386 -61.97 14.99 -110.10
CA MET A 386 -60.90 15.28 -111.05
C MET A 386 -60.90 14.30 -112.24
N GLN A 387 -61.03 13.00 -111.98
CA GLN A 387 -61.09 11.97 -113.02
C GLN A 387 -62.30 12.18 -113.92
N LYS A 388 -63.44 12.61 -113.36
CA LYS A 388 -64.61 13.01 -114.13
C LYS A 388 -64.35 14.19 -115.05
N ILE A 389 -63.69 15.27 -114.59
CA ILE A 389 -63.29 16.40 -115.47
C ILE A 389 -62.43 15.90 -116.62
N ILE A 390 -61.46 15.03 -116.32
CA ILE A 390 -60.52 14.49 -117.32
C ILE A 390 -61.28 13.67 -118.37
N ASN A 391 -62.17 12.77 -117.94
CA ASN A 391 -62.99 11.95 -118.85
C ASN A 391 -63.90 12.83 -119.73
N GLU A 392 -64.64 13.78 -119.14
CA GLU A 392 -65.52 14.70 -119.89
C GLU A 392 -64.74 15.54 -120.91
N ARG A 393 -63.54 16.03 -120.54
CA ARG A 393 -62.68 16.77 -121.48
C ARG A 393 -62.06 15.89 -122.56
N MET A 394 -61.73 14.63 -122.25
CA MET A 394 -61.25 13.63 -123.22
C MET A 394 -62.33 13.30 -124.24
N GLU A 395 -63.56 13.05 -123.79
CA GLU A 395 -64.73 12.81 -124.64
C GLU A 395 -65.02 14.03 -125.53
N PHE A 396 -65.02 15.25 -124.97
CA PHE A 396 -65.22 16.47 -125.73
C PHE A 396 -64.11 16.72 -126.76
N HIS A 397 -62.84 16.44 -126.41
CA HIS A 397 -61.71 16.49 -127.33
C HIS A 397 -61.90 15.49 -128.50
N GLN A 398 -62.32 14.27 -128.20
CA GLN A 398 -62.59 13.25 -129.20
C GLN A 398 -63.79 13.63 -130.09
N MET A 399 -64.81 14.27 -129.54
CA MET A 399 -65.95 14.82 -130.27
C MET A 399 -65.52 15.95 -131.22
N LEU A 400 -64.67 16.89 -130.78
CA LEU A 400 -64.10 17.94 -131.63
C LEU A 400 -63.27 17.35 -132.79
N LYS A 401 -62.47 16.32 -132.50
CA LYS A 401 -61.68 15.58 -133.50
C LYS A 401 -62.57 14.88 -134.52
N GLN A 402 -63.68 14.25 -134.10
CA GLN A 402 -64.69 13.67 -135.00
C GLN A 402 -65.41 14.72 -135.84
N LYS A 403 -65.64 15.93 -135.28
CA LYS A 403 -66.23 17.08 -135.98
C LYS A 403 -65.26 17.79 -136.95
N GLY A 404 -64.05 17.26 -137.16
CA GLY A 404 -63.07 17.81 -138.10
C GLY A 404 -62.32 19.05 -137.61
N VAL A 405 -62.48 19.44 -136.34
CA VAL A 405 -61.73 20.55 -135.74
C VAL A 405 -60.29 20.10 -135.50
N LYS A 406 -59.31 20.92 -135.90
CA LYS A 406 -57.88 20.60 -135.76
C LYS A 406 -57.42 20.78 -134.30
N VAL A 407 -57.59 19.75 -133.48
CA VAL A 407 -57.23 19.75 -132.05
C VAL A 407 -55.78 19.31 -131.83
N PRO A 408 -54.99 19.94 -130.92
CA PRO A 408 -53.61 19.54 -130.62
C PRO A 408 -53.50 18.13 -130.02
N SER A 409 -52.41 17.41 -130.31
CA SER A 409 -52.12 16.08 -129.77
C SER A 409 -52.07 16.09 -128.23
N LEU A 410 -52.85 15.22 -127.57
CA LEU A 410 -52.84 15.11 -126.10
C LEU A 410 -51.57 14.43 -125.54
N THR A 411 -50.80 13.74 -126.38
CA THR A 411 -49.55 13.06 -126.02
C THR A 411 -48.32 13.95 -126.26
N THR A 412 -48.22 15.06 -125.52
CA THR A 412 -46.98 15.86 -125.47
C THR A 412 -46.75 16.46 -124.08
N ILE A 413 -46.43 15.58 -123.12
CA ILE A 413 -45.66 15.94 -121.92
C ILE A 413 -44.58 14.88 -121.76
N GLU A 414 -43.51 14.99 -122.54
CA GLU A 414 -42.20 14.50 -122.12
C GLU A 414 -41.53 15.59 -121.26
N THR A 415 -41.18 15.20 -120.04
CA THR A 415 -39.99 15.63 -119.29
C THR A 415 -39.58 17.12 -119.28
N VAL A 416 -40.02 17.86 -118.24
CA VAL A 416 -39.13 18.81 -117.52
C VAL A 416 -39.45 18.82 -116.02
N THR A 417 -38.64 18.15 -115.21
CA THR A 417 -37.75 18.83 -114.24
C THR A 417 -36.48 18.02 -114.06
N SER A 418 -35.37 18.59 -114.53
CA SER A 418 -34.02 18.06 -114.35
C SER A 418 -33.44 18.39 -112.98
N SER A 419 -32.75 17.40 -112.42
CA SER A 419 -31.53 17.47 -111.57
C SER A 419 -31.08 18.82 -110.99
N SER A 420 -30.85 18.86 -109.67
CA SER A 420 -29.68 19.57 -109.11
C SER A 420 -29.30 19.14 -107.68
N ASN A 421 -28.08 18.60 -107.52
CA ASN A 421 -27.20 18.66 -106.35
C ASN A 421 -27.68 18.03 -105.00
N ASN A 422 -26.83 17.43 -104.16
CA ASN A 422 -25.37 17.32 -104.19
C ASN A 422 -24.89 16.08 -103.41
N SER A 423 -23.77 15.49 -103.80
CA SER A 423 -23.04 14.51 -102.98
C SER A 423 -21.97 15.22 -102.14
N LYS A 424 -21.98 14.98 -100.82
CA LYS A 424 -20.81 14.94 -99.89
C LYS A 424 -21.31 14.78 -98.46
N GLY A 425 -20.82 13.76 -97.77
CA GLY A 425 -21.16 13.50 -96.36
C GLY A 425 -20.08 13.98 -95.39
N LYS A 426 -20.23 13.61 -94.12
CA LYS A 426 -19.14 13.34 -93.17
C LYS A 426 -19.71 12.81 -91.84
N ARG A 427 -19.02 11.80 -91.31
CA ARG A 427 -18.92 11.36 -89.89
C ARG A 427 -20.16 11.45 -89.02
#